data_AF-A0A3M1GNY5-F1
#
_entry.id   AF-A0A3M1GNY5-F1
#
_cell.length_a   1.000
_cell.length_b   1.000
_cell.length_c   1.000
_cell.angle_alpha   90.00
_cell.angle_beta   90.00
_cell.angle_gamma   90.00
#
_symmetry.space_group_name_H-M   'P 1'
#
loop_
_entity.id
_entity.type
_entity.pdbx_description
1 polymer ?
#
loop_
_entity_poly.entity_id
_entity_poly.type
_entity_poly.pdbx_seq_one_letter_code
_entity_poly.pdbx_strand_id
1 'polypeptide(L)'
;MERTNAMWLEALQDDGPRQAEALADLRRFLKRGVLGYLRTRSDLGNLADAELDQMSEDFVQEALLKIQNNLHTFQGKSKFTTWATKIAANLTISELRRSKWRDLSLDALTEAGMSLQEILGGDSTQSPDPHTQSERQQVWAAIVDVLNNDLTERQRQVMAAVQIQHIPMAEVARLLDTNVNNIYKIMHDARLKLKNRLLALGFSTDYILNLFSRTPG
;
A
#
# COMPACT_ATOMS: atom_id res chain seq x y z
N MET A 1 11.34 33.25 -3.58
CA MET A 1 10.19 33.77 -2.81
C MET A 1 10.62 33.91 -1.37
N GLU A 2 10.69 35.14 -0.86
CA GLU A 2 11.04 35.43 0.53
C GLU A 2 9.78 35.77 1.35
N ARG A 3 8.75 34.91 1.32
CA ARG A 3 7.68 34.99 2.32
C ARG A 3 8.16 34.32 3.61
N THR A 4 8.01 35.01 4.73
CA THR A 4 8.22 34.41 6.06
C THR A 4 7.06 33.48 6.40
N ASN A 5 7.20 32.68 7.45
CA ASN A 5 6.13 31.80 7.94
C ASN A 5 4.84 32.59 8.27
N ALA A 6 4.98 33.75 8.91
CA ALA A 6 3.83 34.59 9.27
C ALA A 6 3.10 35.12 8.03
N MET A 7 3.84 35.60 7.03
CA MET A 7 3.26 36.09 5.77
C MET A 7 2.51 34.99 5.01
N TRP A 8 3.00 33.75 5.06
CA TRP A 8 2.29 32.61 4.48
C TRP A 8 0.96 32.35 5.19
N LEU A 9 0.96 32.33 6.52
CA LEU A 9 -0.24 32.06 7.30
C LEU A 9 -1.29 33.16 7.12
N GLU A 10 -0.87 34.42 7.24
CA GLU A 10 -1.77 35.57 7.06
C GLU A 10 -2.39 35.56 5.67
N ALA A 11 -1.59 35.38 4.61
CA ALA A 11 -2.09 35.40 3.25
C ALA A 11 -3.00 34.20 2.93
N LEU A 12 -2.75 33.02 3.51
CA LEU A 12 -3.56 31.82 3.26
C LEU A 12 -4.85 31.77 4.10
N GLN A 13 -4.92 32.51 5.21
CA GLN A 13 -6.11 32.66 6.05
C GLN A 13 -7.04 33.79 5.60
N ASP A 14 -6.55 34.70 4.75
CA ASP A 14 -7.35 35.76 4.14
C ASP A 14 -8.37 35.18 3.15
N ASP A 15 -9.42 35.96 2.83
CA ASP A 15 -10.41 35.62 1.82
C ASP A 15 -10.29 36.63 0.66
N GLY A 16 -9.90 36.16 -0.54
CA GLY A 16 -9.87 36.98 -1.75
C GLY A 16 -8.52 37.00 -2.50
N PRO A 17 -8.17 38.13 -3.16
CA PRO A 17 -7.04 38.19 -4.09
C PRO A 17 -5.69 37.81 -3.47
N ARG A 18 -5.45 38.20 -2.22
CA ARG A 18 -4.21 37.91 -1.50
C ARG A 18 -4.01 36.40 -1.27
N GLN A 19 -5.09 35.70 -0.94
CA GLN A 19 -5.10 34.25 -0.80
C GLN A 19 -4.86 33.57 -2.14
N ALA A 20 -5.53 34.04 -3.20
CA ALA A 20 -5.35 33.50 -4.55
C ALA A 20 -3.89 33.62 -5.03
N GLU A 21 -3.25 34.77 -4.79
CA GLU A 21 -1.82 34.98 -5.09
C GLU A 21 -0.91 34.06 -4.28
N ALA A 22 -1.16 33.92 -2.98
CA ALA A 22 -0.39 33.02 -2.12
C ALA A 22 -0.53 31.55 -2.58
N LEU A 23 -1.75 31.11 -2.91
CA LEU A 23 -2.00 29.77 -3.45
C LEU A 23 -1.31 29.56 -4.80
N ALA A 24 -1.34 30.54 -5.70
CA ALA A 24 -0.65 30.47 -7.00
C ALA A 24 0.88 30.35 -6.83
N ASP A 25 1.44 31.08 -5.88
CA ASP A 25 2.87 31.04 -5.56
C ASP A 25 3.27 29.71 -4.92
N LEU A 26 2.48 29.21 -3.97
CA LEU A 26 2.70 27.92 -3.35
C LEU A 26 2.58 26.78 -4.37
N ARG A 27 1.57 26.86 -5.26
CA ARG A 27 1.39 25.93 -6.37
C ARG A 27 2.64 25.85 -7.24
N ARG A 28 3.17 27.00 -7.69
CA ARG A 28 4.39 27.05 -8.53
C ARG A 28 5.59 26.46 -7.82
N PHE A 29 5.74 26.72 -6.51
CA PHE A 29 6.81 26.19 -5.70
C PHE A 29 6.72 24.65 -5.58
N LEU A 30 5.55 24.13 -5.22
CA LEU A 30 5.33 22.69 -5.03
C LEU A 30 5.41 21.93 -6.35
N LYS A 31 4.85 22.46 -7.44
CA LYS A 31 4.87 21.82 -8.77
C LYS A 31 6.29 21.54 -9.24
N ARG A 32 7.23 22.47 -9.03
CA ARG A 32 8.65 22.24 -9.38
C ARG A 32 9.24 21.06 -8.62
N GLY A 33 8.95 20.94 -7.32
CA GLY A 33 9.43 19.83 -6.49
C GLY A 33 8.79 18.49 -6.89
N VAL A 34 7.46 18.46 -7.07
CA VAL A 34 6.70 17.28 -7.47
C VAL A 34 7.14 16.80 -8.86
N LEU A 35 7.17 17.69 -9.85
CA LEU A 35 7.60 17.36 -11.22
C LEU A 35 9.05 16.87 -11.25
N GLY A 36 9.94 17.50 -10.49
CA GLY A 36 11.31 17.04 -10.32
C GLY A 36 11.38 15.59 -9.79
N TYR A 37 10.60 15.27 -8.76
CA TYR A 37 10.50 13.91 -8.24
C TYR A 37 9.93 12.92 -9.28
N LEU A 38 8.84 13.28 -9.98
CA LEU A 38 8.24 12.43 -11.02
C LEU A 38 9.23 12.10 -12.14
N ARG A 39 10.05 13.06 -12.57
CA ARG A 39 11.09 12.82 -13.59
C ARG A 39 12.22 11.89 -13.14
N THR A 40 12.45 11.74 -11.84
CA THR A 40 13.45 10.79 -11.30
C THR A 40 12.94 9.35 -11.20
N ARG A 41 11.64 9.13 -11.41
CA ARG A 41 10.99 7.83 -11.25
C ARG A 41 11.14 7.00 -12.52
N SER A 42 11.88 5.89 -12.43
CA SER A 42 12.11 4.98 -13.55
C SER A 42 10.82 4.32 -14.07
N ASP A 43 9.86 4.06 -13.18
CA ASP A 43 8.55 3.48 -13.53
C ASP A 43 7.65 4.42 -14.33
N LEU A 44 7.99 5.71 -14.41
CA LEU A 44 7.28 6.71 -15.21
C LEU A 44 8.06 7.11 -16.46
N GLY A 45 9.19 6.45 -16.76
CA GLY A 45 10.11 6.84 -17.84
C GLY A 45 9.51 6.78 -19.26
N ASN A 46 8.37 6.10 -19.44
CA ASN A 46 7.67 6.00 -20.72
C ASN A 46 6.64 7.12 -20.94
N LEU A 47 6.32 7.93 -19.92
CA LEU A 47 5.33 9.00 -20.03
C LEU A 47 5.95 10.23 -20.70
N ALA A 48 5.16 10.91 -21.53
CA ALA A 48 5.57 12.18 -22.13
C ALA A 48 5.67 13.28 -21.06
N ASP A 49 6.54 14.29 -21.29
CA ASP A 49 6.72 15.38 -20.34
C ASP A 49 5.42 16.17 -20.08
N ALA A 50 4.53 16.26 -21.08
CA ALA A 50 3.21 16.86 -20.93
C ALA A 50 2.30 16.07 -19.97
N GLU A 51 2.37 14.73 -19.98
CA GLU A 51 1.62 13.87 -19.06
C GLU A 51 2.16 14.00 -17.64
N LEU A 52 3.48 14.07 -17.48
CA LEU A 52 4.12 14.31 -16.18
C LEU A 52 3.78 15.71 -15.65
N ASP A 53 3.73 16.73 -16.50
CA ASP A 53 3.31 18.08 -16.11
C ASP A 53 1.86 18.09 -15.61
N GLN A 54 0.94 17.46 -16.33
CA GLN A 54 -0.46 17.33 -15.92
C GLN A 54 -0.60 16.54 -14.62
N MET A 55 0.10 15.42 -14.48
CA MET A 55 0.08 14.63 -13.25
C MET A 55 0.62 15.43 -12.05
N SER A 56 1.68 16.20 -12.25
CA SER A 56 2.23 17.08 -11.21
C SER A 56 1.24 18.17 -10.81
N GLU A 57 0.46 18.67 -11.77
CA GLU A 57 -0.57 19.68 -11.58
C GLU A 57 -1.70 19.15 -10.70
N ASP A 58 -2.24 17.98 -11.04
CA ASP A 58 -3.32 17.33 -10.30
C ASP A 58 -2.90 17.04 -8.84
N PHE A 59 -1.69 16.51 -8.65
CA PHE A 59 -1.17 16.22 -7.31
C PHE A 59 -0.97 17.49 -6.48
N VAL A 60 -0.49 18.58 -7.09
CA VAL A 60 -0.31 19.84 -6.37
C VAL A 60 -1.64 20.45 -5.97
N GLN A 61 -2.67 20.38 -6.82
CA GLN A 61 -3.99 20.90 -6.47
C GLN A 61 -4.57 20.19 -5.24
N GLU A 62 -4.53 18.86 -5.19
CA GLU A 62 -4.96 18.14 -3.99
C GLU A 62 -4.06 18.43 -2.77
N ALA A 63 -2.75 18.62 -2.97
CA ALA A 63 -1.85 19.03 -1.89
C ALA A 63 -2.25 20.38 -1.30
N LEU A 64 -2.60 21.36 -2.15
CA LEU A 64 -3.04 22.69 -1.69
C LEU A 64 -4.31 22.61 -0.86
N LEU A 65 -5.28 21.79 -1.26
CA LEU A 65 -6.50 21.55 -0.46
C LEU A 65 -6.15 20.95 0.92
N LYS A 66 -5.25 19.95 0.96
CA LYS A 66 -4.80 19.36 2.23
C LYS A 66 -4.04 20.38 3.09
N ILE A 67 -3.21 21.22 2.48
CA ILE A 67 -2.47 22.28 3.17
C ILE A 67 -3.43 23.30 3.79
N GLN A 68 -4.43 23.78 3.02
CA GLN A 68 -5.43 24.72 3.53
C GLN A 68 -6.22 24.10 4.69
N ASN A 69 -6.73 22.87 4.52
CA ASN A 69 -7.49 22.18 5.58
C ASN A 69 -6.68 21.95 6.86
N ASN A 70 -5.36 21.78 6.74
CA ASN A 70 -4.47 21.52 7.86
C ASN A 70 -3.63 22.73 8.26
N LEU A 71 -3.94 23.93 7.78
CA LEU A 71 -3.13 25.13 8.01
C LEU A 71 -2.95 25.42 9.51
N HIS A 72 -4.00 25.22 10.29
CA HIS A 72 -4.03 25.36 11.75
C HIS A 72 -3.06 24.41 12.50
N THR A 73 -2.62 23.33 11.86
CA THR A 73 -1.69 22.35 12.46
C THR A 73 -0.22 22.77 12.33
N PHE A 74 0.09 23.82 11.56
CA PHE A 74 1.46 24.29 11.37
C PHE A 74 1.98 25.00 12.62
N GLN A 75 2.98 24.41 13.27
CA GLN A 75 3.53 24.88 14.55
C GLN A 75 4.73 25.85 14.41
N GLY A 76 5.13 26.25 13.20
CA GLY A 76 6.27 27.15 13.00
C GLY A 76 7.66 26.56 13.28
N LYS A 77 7.76 25.25 13.57
CA LYS A 77 9.03 24.54 13.88
C LYS A 77 9.98 24.39 12.68
N SER A 78 9.53 24.73 11.48
CA SER A 78 10.30 24.73 10.24
C SER A 78 9.82 25.85 9.32
N LYS A 79 10.47 26.04 8.16
CA LYS A 79 9.90 26.91 7.12
C LYS A 79 8.55 26.35 6.67
N PHE A 80 7.57 27.22 6.47
CA PHE A 80 6.24 26.85 5.97
C PHE A 80 6.34 26.03 4.68
N THR A 81 7.20 26.46 3.75
CA THR A 81 7.46 25.74 2.50
C THR A 81 7.98 24.33 2.72
N THR A 82 8.82 24.08 3.73
CA THR A 82 9.28 22.73 4.09
C THR A 82 8.14 21.86 4.60
N TRP A 83 7.27 22.40 5.44
CA TRP A 83 6.08 21.68 5.93
C TRP A 83 5.10 21.37 4.78
N ALA A 84 4.84 22.33 3.91
CA ALA A 84 4.00 22.15 2.71
C ALA A 84 4.59 21.13 1.73
N THR A 85 5.90 21.16 1.49
CA THR A 85 6.60 20.15 0.66
C THR A 85 6.44 18.75 1.23
N LYS A 86 6.49 18.58 2.57
CA LYS A 86 6.26 17.26 3.19
C LYS A 86 4.85 16.73 2.90
N ILE A 87 3.83 17.59 2.98
CA ILE A 87 2.45 17.21 2.65
C ILE A 87 2.34 16.81 1.16
N ALA A 88 2.87 17.65 0.26
CA ALA A 88 2.85 17.37 -1.17
C ALA A 88 3.59 16.07 -1.52
N ALA A 89 4.79 15.85 -0.96
CA ALA A 89 5.56 14.63 -1.18
C ALA A 89 4.82 13.38 -0.70
N ASN A 90 4.24 13.41 0.50
CA ASN A 90 3.45 12.30 1.03
C ASN A 90 2.24 11.98 0.14
N LEU A 91 1.55 13.01 -0.33
CA LEU A 91 0.44 12.85 -1.26
C LEU A 91 0.92 12.23 -2.59
N THR A 92 1.94 12.81 -3.23
CA THR A 92 2.50 12.30 -4.49
C THR A 92 2.92 10.83 -4.37
N ILE A 93 3.63 10.46 -3.31
CA ILE A 93 4.03 9.07 -3.06
C ILE A 93 2.80 8.18 -2.91
N SER A 94 1.78 8.63 -2.18
CA SER A 94 0.53 7.89 -2.01
C SER A 94 -0.22 7.72 -3.32
N GLU A 95 -0.27 8.77 -4.17
CA GLU A 95 -0.93 8.72 -5.47
C GLU A 95 -0.20 7.83 -6.47
N LEU A 96 1.13 7.90 -6.55
CA LEU A 96 1.91 7.01 -7.39
C LEU A 96 1.75 5.55 -6.94
N ARG A 97 1.71 5.31 -5.64
CA ARG A 97 1.43 3.98 -5.11
C ARG A 97 0.03 3.52 -5.53
N ARG A 98 -1.00 4.35 -5.38
CA ARG A 98 -2.36 4.04 -5.86
C ARG A 98 -2.39 3.79 -7.36
N SER A 99 -1.70 4.61 -8.14
CA SER A 99 -1.65 4.51 -9.60
C SER A 99 -1.16 3.15 -10.07
N LYS A 100 -0.11 2.62 -9.44
CA LYS A 100 0.41 1.27 -9.72
C LYS A 100 -0.65 0.18 -9.58
N TRP A 101 -1.67 0.41 -8.76
CA TRP A 101 -2.68 -0.57 -8.41
C TRP A 101 -4.10 -0.15 -8.85
N ARG A 102 -4.23 0.94 -9.62
CA ARG A 102 -5.54 1.44 -10.09
C ARG A 102 -6.23 0.47 -11.03
N ASP A 103 -5.45 -0.24 -11.84
CA ASP A 103 -5.96 -1.21 -12.80
C ASP A 103 -6.29 -2.56 -12.15
N LEU A 104 -6.05 -2.72 -10.84
CA LEU A 104 -6.54 -3.88 -10.12
C LEU A 104 -8.06 -3.79 -10.00
N SER A 105 -8.73 -4.82 -10.51
CA SER A 105 -10.17 -5.01 -10.36
C SER A 105 -10.50 -5.87 -9.15
N LEU A 106 -11.79 -5.96 -8.82
CA LEU A 106 -12.30 -7.00 -7.91
C LEU A 106 -12.02 -8.41 -8.45
N ASP A 107 -11.98 -8.58 -9.77
CA ASP A 107 -11.60 -9.84 -10.39
C ASP A 107 -10.15 -10.20 -10.08
N ALA A 108 -9.24 -9.22 -10.09
CA ALA A 108 -7.84 -9.44 -9.69
C ALA A 108 -7.71 -9.90 -8.22
N LEU A 109 -8.59 -9.46 -7.32
CA LEU A 109 -8.64 -9.96 -5.93
C LEU A 109 -9.23 -11.38 -5.84
N THR A 110 -10.18 -11.70 -6.71
CA THR A 110 -10.78 -13.04 -6.79
C THR A 110 -9.77 -14.04 -7.36
N GLU A 111 -9.09 -13.66 -8.45
CA GLU A 111 -7.94 -14.35 -9.01
C GLU A 111 -6.84 -14.48 -7.98
N ALA A 112 -6.56 -13.47 -7.15
CA ALA A 112 -5.60 -13.60 -6.05
C ALA A 112 -5.98 -14.75 -5.11
N GLY A 113 -7.25 -14.83 -4.71
CA GLY A 113 -7.76 -15.94 -3.90
C GLY A 113 -7.55 -17.31 -4.56
N MET A 114 -7.76 -17.40 -5.87
CA MET A 114 -7.51 -18.62 -6.66
C MET A 114 -6.00 -18.92 -6.79
N SER A 115 -5.17 -17.93 -7.12
CA SER A 115 -3.72 -18.06 -7.19
C SER A 115 -3.11 -18.44 -5.84
N LEU A 116 -3.68 -18.00 -4.71
CA LEU A 116 -3.28 -18.50 -3.40
C LEU A 116 -3.51 -20.00 -3.31
N GLN A 117 -4.63 -20.55 -3.80
CA GLN A 117 -4.87 -22.00 -3.83
C GLN A 117 -3.92 -22.73 -4.79
N GLU A 118 -3.57 -22.12 -5.92
CA GLU A 118 -2.68 -22.70 -6.93
C GLU A 118 -1.20 -22.66 -6.52
N ILE A 119 -0.71 -21.54 -6.01
CA ILE A 119 0.62 -21.39 -5.42
C ILE A 119 0.73 -22.27 -4.19
N LEU A 120 -0.36 -22.38 -3.42
CA LEU A 120 -0.45 -23.35 -2.36
C LEU A 120 -0.76 -24.77 -2.84
N GLY A 121 -0.82 -25.03 -4.16
CA GLY A 121 -1.03 -26.34 -4.76
C GLY A 121 0.19 -26.86 -5.53
N GLY A 122 1.09 -25.95 -5.94
CA GLY A 122 2.29 -26.25 -6.73
C GLY A 122 3.62 -25.96 -6.02
N ASP A 123 4.65 -26.74 -6.41
CA ASP A 123 6.10 -26.63 -6.15
C ASP A 123 6.63 -26.51 -4.71
N SER A 124 5.82 -26.07 -3.76
CA SER A 124 6.18 -25.78 -2.37
C SER A 124 6.47 -27.04 -1.53
N THR A 125 6.27 -28.23 -2.11
CA THR A 125 6.53 -29.52 -1.47
C THR A 125 7.81 -30.19 -1.98
N GLN A 126 8.49 -29.62 -2.99
CA GLN A 126 9.71 -30.21 -3.53
C GLN A 126 10.83 -30.22 -2.47
N SER A 127 11.48 -31.38 -2.32
CA SER A 127 12.65 -31.57 -1.49
C SER A 127 13.49 -32.69 -2.09
N PRO A 128 14.83 -32.58 -2.11
CA PRO A 128 15.70 -33.66 -2.59
C PRO A 128 15.66 -34.91 -1.70
N ASP A 129 15.19 -34.80 -0.45
CA ASP A 129 14.95 -35.92 0.44
C ASP A 129 13.48 -36.40 0.37
N PRO A 130 13.20 -37.65 -0.05
CA PRO A 130 11.85 -38.22 -0.12
C PRO A 130 11.09 -38.21 1.22
N HIS A 131 11.78 -38.36 2.35
CA HIS A 131 11.14 -38.35 3.66
C HIS A 131 10.64 -36.94 4.02
N THR A 132 11.51 -35.94 3.89
CA THR A 132 11.15 -34.53 4.06
C THR A 132 10.08 -34.08 3.06
N GLN A 133 10.10 -34.61 1.83
CA GLN A 133 9.07 -34.33 0.83
C GLN A 133 7.69 -34.83 1.28
N SER A 134 7.60 -36.07 1.80
CA SER A 134 6.33 -36.62 2.30
C SER A 134 5.78 -35.83 3.48
N GLU A 135 6.63 -35.45 4.45
CA GLU A 135 6.23 -34.60 5.57
C GLU A 135 5.73 -33.24 5.11
N ARG A 136 6.45 -32.59 4.17
CA ARG A 136 6.02 -31.32 3.57
C ARG A 136 4.65 -31.47 2.91
N GLN A 137 4.44 -32.52 2.12
CA GLN A 137 3.15 -32.76 1.47
C GLN A 137 2.00 -32.93 2.48
N GLN A 138 2.23 -33.62 3.60
CA GLN A 138 1.21 -33.81 4.63
C GLN A 138 0.84 -32.49 5.33
N VAL A 139 1.84 -31.74 5.80
CA VAL A 139 1.62 -30.43 6.44
C VAL A 139 0.95 -29.46 5.46
N TRP A 140 1.34 -29.54 4.19
CA TRP A 140 0.81 -28.72 3.13
C TRP A 140 -0.65 -29.03 2.81
N ALA A 141 -1.01 -30.31 2.69
CA ALA A 141 -2.40 -30.72 2.51
C ALA A 141 -3.28 -30.22 3.65
N ALA A 142 -2.77 -30.25 4.88
CA ALA A 142 -3.46 -29.67 6.03
C ALA A 142 -3.64 -28.14 5.88
N ILE A 143 -2.60 -27.39 5.50
CA ILE A 143 -2.72 -25.94 5.27
C ILE A 143 -3.80 -25.62 4.23
N VAL A 144 -3.79 -26.32 3.09
CA VAL A 144 -4.78 -26.13 2.01
C VAL A 144 -6.20 -26.44 2.50
N ASP A 145 -6.37 -27.52 3.26
CA ASP A 145 -7.65 -27.89 3.88
C ASP A 145 -8.19 -26.77 4.76
N VAL A 146 -7.37 -26.24 5.67
CA VAL A 146 -7.77 -25.13 6.55
C VAL A 146 -8.14 -23.87 5.77
N LEU A 147 -7.38 -23.53 4.73
CA LEU A 147 -7.68 -22.36 3.91
C LEU A 147 -9.00 -22.50 3.15
N ASN A 148 -9.34 -23.71 2.69
CA ASN A 148 -10.58 -23.95 1.96
C ASN A 148 -11.80 -24.03 2.89
N ASN A 149 -11.66 -24.68 4.05
CA ASN A 149 -12.78 -25.04 4.91
C ASN A 149 -12.99 -24.11 6.11
N ASP A 150 -11.94 -23.50 6.67
CA ASP A 150 -12.05 -22.67 7.87
C ASP A 150 -12.02 -21.15 7.58
N LEU A 151 -11.42 -20.75 6.45
CA LEU A 151 -11.38 -19.36 6.03
C LEU A 151 -12.55 -19.03 5.10
N THR A 152 -13.09 -17.83 5.27
CA THR A 152 -14.06 -17.27 4.31
C THR A 152 -13.34 -16.88 3.01
N GLU A 153 -14.10 -16.79 1.92
CA GLU A 153 -13.57 -16.29 0.64
C GLU A 153 -12.88 -14.94 0.79
N ARG A 154 -13.52 -14.00 1.50
CA ARG A 154 -12.94 -12.67 1.76
C ARG A 154 -11.61 -12.73 2.55
N GLN A 155 -11.46 -13.70 3.45
CA GLN A 155 -10.20 -13.90 4.20
C GLN A 155 -9.10 -14.41 3.27
N ARG A 156 -9.40 -15.36 2.38
CA ARG A 156 -8.44 -15.88 1.39
C ARG A 156 -8.00 -14.79 0.42
N GLN A 157 -8.94 -14.04 -0.17
CA GLN A 157 -8.66 -12.95 -1.10
C GLN A 157 -7.74 -11.89 -0.49
N VAL A 158 -8.04 -11.46 0.74
CA VAL A 158 -7.21 -10.46 1.44
C VAL A 158 -5.81 -11.00 1.76
N MET A 159 -5.70 -12.25 2.20
CA MET A 159 -4.40 -12.89 2.44
C MET A 159 -3.57 -12.97 1.17
N ALA A 160 -4.17 -13.44 0.08
CA ALA A 160 -3.50 -13.57 -1.21
C ALA A 160 -2.99 -12.22 -1.73
N ALA A 161 -3.88 -11.23 -1.77
CA ALA A 161 -3.57 -9.90 -2.25
C ALA A 161 -2.39 -9.28 -1.47
N VAL A 162 -2.40 -9.40 -0.14
CA VAL A 162 -1.40 -8.75 0.72
C VAL A 162 -0.09 -9.55 0.80
N GLN A 163 -0.16 -10.87 0.98
CA GLN A 163 1.03 -11.68 1.29
C GLN A 163 1.73 -12.23 0.06
N ILE A 164 0.98 -12.50 -1.01
CA ILE A 164 1.51 -13.12 -2.23
C ILE A 164 1.72 -12.06 -3.31
N GLN A 165 0.68 -11.27 -3.59
CA GLN A 165 0.76 -10.23 -4.62
C GLN A 165 1.35 -8.92 -4.12
N HIS A 166 1.63 -8.82 -2.81
CA HIS A 166 2.21 -7.64 -2.16
C HIS A 166 1.42 -6.33 -2.41
N ILE A 167 0.11 -6.45 -2.61
CA ILE A 167 -0.79 -5.32 -2.75
C ILE A 167 -0.89 -4.62 -1.38
N PRO A 168 -0.68 -3.29 -1.31
CA PRO A 168 -0.80 -2.55 -0.07
C PRO A 168 -2.19 -2.69 0.55
N MET A 169 -2.27 -2.92 1.85
CA MET A 169 -3.56 -3.07 2.57
C MET A 169 -4.53 -1.90 2.35
N ALA A 170 -4.01 -0.68 2.19
CA ALA A 170 -4.84 0.50 1.90
C ALA A 170 -5.55 0.40 0.54
N GLU A 171 -4.90 -0.24 -0.44
CA GLU A 171 -5.49 -0.46 -1.75
C GLU A 171 -6.51 -1.60 -1.71
N VAL A 172 -6.19 -2.70 -1.02
CA VAL A 172 -7.15 -3.78 -0.77
C VAL A 172 -8.40 -3.25 -0.05
N ALA A 173 -8.22 -2.34 0.91
CA ALA A 173 -9.34 -1.67 1.59
C ALA A 173 -10.20 -0.88 0.61
N ARG A 174 -9.58 -0.10 -0.29
CA ARG A 174 -10.27 0.67 -1.33
C ARG A 174 -11.04 -0.25 -2.29
N LEU A 175 -10.41 -1.32 -2.77
CA LEU A 175 -11.01 -2.27 -3.71
C LEU A 175 -12.23 -2.98 -3.09
N LEU A 176 -12.14 -3.35 -1.82
CA LEU A 176 -13.22 -4.01 -1.09
C LEU A 176 -14.22 -3.04 -0.43
N ASP A 177 -14.19 -1.76 -0.81
CA ASP A 177 -15.00 -0.67 -0.26
C ASP A 177 -15.09 -0.69 1.29
N THR A 178 -13.92 -0.68 1.92
CA THR A 178 -13.78 -0.77 3.37
C THR A 178 -12.59 0.06 3.87
N ASN A 179 -12.28 -0.03 5.16
CA ASN A 179 -11.16 0.68 5.78
C ASN A 179 -9.99 -0.25 6.12
N VAL A 180 -8.80 0.32 6.27
CA VAL A 180 -7.56 -0.43 6.53
C VAL A 180 -7.61 -1.21 7.84
N ASN A 181 -8.29 -0.69 8.87
CA ASN A 181 -8.45 -1.40 10.15
C ASN A 181 -9.23 -2.71 9.99
N ASN A 182 -10.24 -2.72 9.12
CA ASN A 182 -10.96 -3.93 8.77
C ASN A 182 -10.05 -4.94 8.04
N ILE A 183 -9.19 -4.48 7.13
CA ILE A 183 -8.21 -5.36 6.46
C ILE A 183 -7.21 -5.96 7.48
N TYR A 184 -6.73 -5.17 8.43
CA TYR A 184 -5.90 -5.68 9.54
C TYR A 184 -6.62 -6.75 10.35
N LYS A 185 -7.90 -6.53 10.69
CA LYS A 185 -8.71 -7.50 11.43
C LYS A 185 -8.91 -8.79 10.63
N ILE A 186 -9.27 -8.70 9.35
CA ILE A 186 -9.44 -9.87 8.47
C ILE A 186 -8.15 -10.70 8.42
N MET A 187 -6.99 -10.05 8.22
CA MET A 187 -5.69 -10.70 8.20
C MET A 187 -5.34 -11.37 9.54
N HIS A 188 -5.61 -10.68 10.65
CA HIS A 188 -5.38 -11.23 11.98
C HIS A 188 -6.24 -12.48 12.22
N ASP A 189 -7.55 -12.38 11.96
CA ASP A 189 -8.50 -13.48 12.18
C ASP A 189 -8.19 -14.68 11.30
N ALA A 190 -7.78 -14.45 10.05
CA ALA A 190 -7.38 -15.51 9.12
C ALA A 190 -6.12 -16.24 9.61
N ARG A 191 -5.08 -15.52 10.06
CA ARG A 191 -3.86 -16.12 10.64
C ARG A 191 -4.16 -16.90 11.92
N LEU A 192 -5.03 -16.37 12.78
CA LEU A 192 -5.39 -17.02 14.03
C LEU A 192 -6.14 -18.33 13.78
N LYS A 193 -7.10 -18.34 12.84
CA LYS A 193 -7.78 -19.56 12.40
C LYS A 193 -6.79 -20.60 11.87
N LEU A 194 -5.90 -20.18 10.96
CA LEU A 194 -4.89 -21.06 10.38
C LEU A 194 -4.00 -21.68 11.48
N LYS A 195 -3.47 -20.84 12.38
CA LYS A 195 -2.65 -21.30 13.50
C LYS A 195 -3.39 -22.29 14.40
N ASN A 196 -4.59 -21.93 14.86
CA ASN A 196 -5.34 -22.75 15.80
C ASN A 196 -5.71 -24.11 15.22
N ARG A 197 -6.08 -24.14 13.94
CA ARG A 197 -6.46 -25.37 13.27
C ARG A 197 -5.25 -26.28 13.01
N LEU A 198 -4.11 -25.73 12.58
CA LEU A 198 -2.88 -26.50 12.42
C LEU A 198 -2.38 -27.06 13.76
N LEU A 199 -2.47 -26.30 14.84
CA LEU A 199 -2.15 -26.79 16.19
C LEU A 199 -3.10 -27.93 16.62
N ALA A 200 -4.39 -27.82 16.32
CA ALA A 200 -5.36 -28.88 16.61
C ALA A 200 -5.10 -30.16 15.79
N LEU A 201 -4.50 -30.04 14.61
CA LEU A 201 -4.04 -31.16 13.79
C LEU A 201 -2.67 -31.73 14.25
N GLY A 202 -2.08 -31.18 15.32
CA GLY A 202 -0.81 -31.64 15.89
C GLY A 202 0.43 -30.98 15.30
N PHE A 203 0.28 -30.01 14.40
CA PHE A 203 1.41 -29.28 13.82
C PHE A 203 1.76 -28.05 14.64
N SER A 204 2.92 -28.06 15.30
CA SER A 204 3.43 -26.87 15.99
C SER A 204 3.93 -25.82 15.00
N THR A 205 3.84 -24.54 15.38
CA THR A 205 4.32 -23.44 14.52
C THR A 205 5.82 -23.57 14.24
N ASP A 206 6.61 -23.95 15.24
CA ASP A 206 8.06 -24.14 15.08
C ASP A 206 8.38 -25.33 14.16
N TYR A 207 7.61 -26.42 14.24
CA TYR A 207 7.77 -27.56 13.34
C TYR A 207 7.52 -27.16 11.89
N ILE A 208 6.40 -26.47 11.61
CA ILE A 208 6.06 -26.00 10.27
C ILE A 208 7.15 -25.05 9.75
N LEU A 209 7.55 -24.05 10.54
CA LEU A 209 8.58 -23.10 10.13
C LEU A 209 9.91 -23.80 9.81
N ASN A 210 10.37 -24.72 10.64
CA ASN A 210 11.61 -25.49 10.41
C ASN A 210 11.51 -26.40 9.17
N LEU A 211 10.35 -27.01 8.95
CA LEU A 211 10.11 -27.90 7.81
C LEU A 211 10.22 -27.14 6.47
N PHE A 212 9.72 -25.91 6.41
CA PHE A 212 9.73 -25.07 5.20
C PHE A 212 10.93 -24.12 5.08
N SER A 213 11.67 -23.83 6.16
CA SER A 213 12.87 -22.96 6.12
C SER A 213 14.16 -23.69 5.75
N ARG A 214 14.15 -25.02 5.67
CA ARG A 214 15.25 -25.79 5.07
C ARG A 214 15.23 -25.65 3.54
N THR A 215 15.80 -24.57 3.02
CA THR A 215 16.31 -24.53 1.64
C THR A 215 17.62 -25.32 1.60
N PRO A 216 17.84 -26.25 0.64
CA PRO A 216 19.13 -26.90 0.49
C PRO A 216 20.17 -25.85 0.07
N GLY A 217 21.34 -25.88 0.71
CA GLY A 217 22.57 -25.38 0.09
C GLY A 217 23.06 -26.35 -0.98
#